data_AF-A0A842SZZ2-F1
#
_entry.id   AF-A0A842SZZ2-F1
#
_cell.length_a   1.000
_cell.length_b   1.000
_cell.length_c   1.000
_cell.angle_alpha   90.00
_cell.angle_beta   90.00
_cell.angle_gamma   90.00
#
_symmetry.space_group_name_H-M   'P 1'
#
loop_
_entity.id
_entity.type
_entity.pdbx_description
1 polymer ?
#
loop_
_entity_poly.entity_id
_entity_poly.type
_entity_poly.pdbx_seq_one_letter_code
_entity_poly.pdbx_strand_id
1 'polypeptide(L)'
;MKNDQVLNDTISAIKLSLVKKNFALFNILSNRLITDSVFLSEKNYCLIGVFLREISQSISLIDLSEELSREIEELIILFIKNFNEIIKESREENKRIFELLWKEYVNVIKNIMIFSIVEEEEQYSQNTIYTDFAINYILKYYISEYKNFTRKKRTLTIGVLSEIDRLFKNFGFNKEHLAIKTIISFFNRTLDYKLHNYYSNENQISEDDFFMLQEYINNYLNILDNYLQGSDKILETAQDYIYDYAKEWRFLYMKYLNTIPQFIQVKRKKDEQLILPEDAKNQLRDLVTQSIIKEDKEGENE
;
A
#
# COMPACT_ATOMS: atom_id res chain seq x y z
N MET A 1 -24.77 11.11 -6.85
CA MET A 1 -23.34 11.07 -7.27
C MET A 1 -23.03 9.75 -7.97
N LYS A 2 -22.37 9.78 -9.14
CA LYS A 2 -21.72 8.57 -9.66
C LYS A 2 -20.60 8.19 -8.68
N ASN A 3 -20.60 6.98 -8.14
CA ASN A 3 -19.62 6.50 -7.16
C ASN A 3 -18.16 6.79 -7.58
N ASP A 4 -17.89 6.78 -8.89
CA ASP A 4 -16.58 7.05 -9.47
C ASP A 4 -16.07 8.49 -9.28
N GLN A 5 -16.96 9.46 -9.04
CA GLN A 5 -16.56 10.88 -8.96
C GLN A 5 -15.59 11.13 -7.81
N VAL A 6 -15.87 10.60 -6.61
CA VAL A 6 -14.99 10.74 -5.43
C VAL A 6 -13.62 10.11 -5.66
N LEU A 7 -13.59 8.96 -6.33
CA LEU A 7 -12.36 8.24 -6.63
C LEU A 7 -11.52 8.99 -7.66
N ASN A 8 -12.15 9.51 -8.71
CA ASN A 8 -11.48 10.31 -9.74
C ASN A 8 -10.98 11.66 -9.21
N ASP A 9 -11.71 12.29 -8.28
CA ASP A 9 -11.27 13.51 -7.60
C ASP A 9 -10.06 13.24 -6.70
N THR A 10 -10.06 12.10 -6.00
CA THR A 10 -8.90 11.67 -5.20
C THR A 10 -7.67 11.41 -6.08
N ILE A 11 -7.83 10.74 -7.23
CA ILE A 11 -6.75 10.54 -8.19
C ILE A 11 -6.23 11.88 -8.74
N SER A 12 -7.12 12.83 -9.01
CA SER A 12 -6.72 14.16 -9.48
C SER A 12 -5.93 14.92 -8.41
N ALA A 13 -6.34 14.82 -7.15
CA ALA A 13 -5.60 15.38 -6.02
C ALA A 13 -4.23 14.72 -5.84
N ILE A 14 -4.12 13.40 -6.06
CA ILE A 14 -2.84 12.68 -6.05
C ILE A 14 -1.89 13.27 -7.08
N LYS A 15 -2.33 13.42 -8.34
CA LYS A 15 -1.52 14.04 -9.40
C LYS A 15 -1.06 15.44 -9.02
N LEU A 16 -1.97 16.26 -8.48
CA LEU A 16 -1.65 17.61 -8.03
C LEU A 16 -0.61 17.62 -6.90
N SER A 17 -0.66 16.66 -5.98
CA SER A 17 0.32 16.54 -4.90
C SER A 17 1.72 16.19 -5.42
N LEU A 18 1.82 15.37 -6.48
CA LEU A 18 3.07 15.03 -7.15
C LEU A 18 3.68 16.23 -7.86
N VAL A 19 2.88 16.98 -8.63
CA VAL A 19 3.32 18.23 -9.31
C VAL A 19 3.85 19.26 -8.30
N LYS A 20 3.28 19.29 -7.10
CA LYS A 20 3.74 20.16 -6.01
C LYS A 20 4.88 19.57 -5.18
N LYS A 21 5.41 18.41 -5.57
CA LYS A 21 6.44 17.65 -4.83
C LYS A 21 6.07 17.38 -3.37
N ASN A 22 4.76 17.31 -3.06
CA ASN A 22 4.26 17.08 -1.71
C ASN A 22 4.02 15.58 -1.48
N PHE A 23 5.10 14.83 -1.30
CA PHE A 23 5.05 13.37 -1.10
C PHE A 23 4.33 12.95 0.19
N ALA A 24 4.29 13.82 1.21
CA ALA A 24 3.50 13.56 2.41
C ALA A 24 1.99 13.57 2.10
N LEU A 25 1.52 14.54 1.31
CA LEU A 25 0.13 14.59 0.85
C LEU A 25 -0.17 13.43 -0.10
N PHE A 26 0.77 13.06 -0.98
CA PHE A 26 0.65 11.89 -1.84
C PHE A 26 0.38 10.60 -1.04
N ASN A 27 1.13 10.35 0.04
CA ASN A 27 0.90 9.23 0.94
C ASN A 27 -0.52 9.26 1.55
N ILE A 28 -0.93 10.44 2.07
CA ILE A 28 -2.26 10.62 2.68
C ILE A 28 -3.36 10.32 1.68
N LEU A 29 -3.27 10.88 0.47
CA LEU A 29 -4.26 10.70 -0.59
C LEU A 29 -4.29 9.26 -1.12
N SER A 30 -3.15 8.57 -1.16
CA SER A 30 -3.10 7.14 -1.51
C SER A 30 -3.85 6.30 -0.48
N ASN A 31 -3.67 6.57 0.81
CA ASN A 31 -4.45 5.92 1.87
C ASN A 31 -5.94 6.28 1.82
N ARG A 32 -6.27 7.52 1.44
CA ARG A 32 -7.66 7.94 1.20
C ARG A 32 -8.29 7.16 0.06
N LEU A 33 -7.59 7.00 -1.06
CA LEU A 33 -8.06 6.20 -2.20
C LEU A 33 -8.38 4.75 -1.79
N ILE A 34 -7.53 4.12 -0.97
CA ILE A 34 -7.81 2.79 -0.39
C ILE A 34 -9.09 2.83 0.45
N THR A 35 -9.30 3.87 1.25
CA THR A 35 -10.48 3.99 2.13
C THR A 35 -11.76 4.15 1.33
N ASP A 36 -11.76 5.12 0.42
CA ASP A 36 -12.94 5.47 -0.37
C ASP A 36 -13.33 4.30 -1.28
N SER A 37 -12.35 3.61 -1.87
CA SER A 37 -12.58 2.39 -2.66
C SER A 37 -13.10 1.22 -1.82
N VAL A 38 -12.67 1.05 -0.57
CA VAL A 38 -13.23 0.03 0.33
C VAL A 38 -14.70 0.33 0.64
N PHE A 39 -15.07 1.58 0.89
CA PHE A 39 -16.46 1.96 1.15
C PHE A 39 -17.35 1.81 -0.08
N LEU A 40 -16.82 2.11 -1.25
CA LEU A 40 -17.54 2.00 -2.52
C LEU A 40 -17.49 0.59 -3.11
N SER A 41 -16.77 -0.34 -2.48
CA SER A 41 -16.53 -1.71 -2.98
C SER A 41 -15.85 -1.77 -4.36
N GLU A 42 -15.02 -0.76 -4.66
CA GLU A 42 -14.32 -0.60 -5.93
C GLU A 42 -12.91 -1.22 -5.89
N LYS A 43 -12.83 -2.53 -6.10
CA LYS A 43 -11.59 -3.32 -5.94
C LYS A 43 -10.42 -2.82 -6.80
N ASN A 44 -10.69 -2.41 -8.05
CA ASN A 44 -9.65 -1.91 -8.95
C ASN A 44 -9.01 -0.64 -8.41
N TYR A 45 -9.83 0.31 -7.93
CA TYR A 45 -9.34 1.54 -7.30
C TYR A 45 -8.60 1.29 -5.98
N CYS A 46 -9.04 0.30 -5.22
CA CYS A 46 -8.35 -0.12 -4.00
C CYS A 46 -6.93 -0.58 -4.31
N LEU A 47 -6.76 -1.40 -5.35
CA LEU A 47 -5.45 -1.90 -5.75
C LEU A 47 -4.50 -0.78 -6.20
N ILE A 48 -5.00 0.25 -6.92
CA ILE A 48 -4.19 1.45 -7.20
C ILE A 48 -3.72 2.09 -5.91
N GLY A 49 -4.65 2.31 -4.97
CA GLY A 49 -4.35 3.00 -3.72
C GLY A 49 -3.27 2.27 -2.95
N VAL A 50 -3.32 0.93 -2.97
CA VAL A 50 -2.27 0.06 -2.44
C VAL A 50 -0.94 0.30 -3.15
N PHE A 51 -0.90 0.25 -4.48
CA PHE A 51 0.34 0.46 -5.24
C PHE A 51 0.93 1.84 -5.03
N LEU A 52 0.12 2.90 -5.12
CA LEU A 52 0.55 4.28 -4.90
C LEU A 52 1.07 4.50 -3.49
N ARG A 53 0.46 3.85 -2.49
CA ARG A 53 0.96 3.89 -1.11
C ARG A 53 2.33 3.21 -0.98
N GLU A 54 2.49 2.01 -1.54
CA GLU A 54 3.79 1.32 -1.50
C GLU A 54 4.85 2.12 -2.25
N ILE A 55 4.51 2.72 -3.39
CA ILE A 55 5.36 3.68 -4.13
C ILE A 55 5.75 4.85 -3.23
N SER A 56 4.77 5.47 -2.55
CA SER A 56 5.04 6.58 -1.63
C SER A 56 5.99 6.18 -0.50
N GLN A 57 5.88 4.96 0.01
CA GLN A 57 6.78 4.45 1.04
C GLN A 57 8.19 4.25 0.47
N SER A 58 8.34 3.66 -0.72
CA SER A 58 9.64 3.51 -1.37
C SER A 58 10.33 4.85 -1.60
N ILE A 59 9.60 5.86 -2.07
CA ILE A 59 10.13 7.21 -2.31
C ILE A 59 10.60 7.88 -1.01
N SER A 60 9.87 7.69 0.09
CA SER A 60 10.23 8.28 1.39
C SER A 60 11.57 7.80 1.95
N LEU A 61 12.15 6.74 1.38
CA LEU A 61 13.44 6.16 1.77
C LEU A 61 14.60 6.64 0.89
N ILE A 62 14.33 7.46 -0.12
CA ILE A 62 15.32 7.95 -1.08
C ILE A 62 15.52 9.45 -0.85
N ASP A 63 16.77 9.89 -0.72
CA ASP A 63 17.09 11.32 -0.77
C ASP A 63 16.99 11.80 -2.21
N LEU A 64 15.97 12.61 -2.50
CA LEU A 64 15.68 13.05 -3.85
C LEU A 64 16.38 14.36 -4.19
N SER A 65 17.20 14.35 -5.24
CA SER A 65 17.58 15.58 -5.93
C SER A 65 16.37 16.19 -6.65
N GLU A 66 16.47 17.44 -7.10
CA GLU A 66 15.37 18.09 -7.85
C GLU A 66 15.07 17.40 -9.19
N GLU A 67 16.12 16.91 -9.86
CA GLU A 67 16.05 16.17 -11.12
C GLU A 67 15.37 14.81 -10.90
N LEU A 68 15.82 14.07 -9.90
CA LEU A 68 15.26 12.78 -9.52
C LEU A 68 13.78 12.89 -9.11
N SER A 69 13.44 13.98 -8.40
CA SER A 69 12.06 14.28 -8.03
C SER A 69 11.16 14.44 -9.25
N ARG A 70 11.66 15.05 -10.35
CA ARG A 70 10.90 15.24 -11.59
C ARG A 70 10.72 13.91 -12.33
N GLU A 71 11.78 13.11 -12.43
CA GLU A 71 11.69 11.78 -13.07
C GLU A 71 10.67 10.88 -12.35
N ILE A 72 10.71 10.85 -11.01
CA ILE A 72 9.74 10.10 -10.19
C ILE A 72 8.32 10.64 -10.40
N GLU A 73 8.13 11.96 -10.43
CA GLU A 73 6.84 12.58 -10.73
C GLU A 73 6.29 12.09 -12.08
N GLU A 74 7.08 12.16 -13.15
CA GLU A 74 6.69 11.76 -14.50
C GLU A 74 6.33 10.27 -14.56
N LEU A 75 7.13 9.41 -13.92
CA LEU A 75 6.88 7.96 -13.84
C LEU A 75 5.55 7.64 -13.15
N ILE A 76 5.24 8.30 -12.03
CA ILE A 76 4.00 8.05 -11.28
C ILE A 76 2.79 8.63 -12.03
N ILE A 77 2.93 9.80 -12.66
CA ILE A 77 1.85 10.37 -13.47
C ILE A 77 1.54 9.46 -14.66
N LEU A 78 2.57 8.91 -15.32
CA LEU A 78 2.40 7.94 -16.40
C LEU A 78 1.69 6.68 -15.91
N PHE A 79 2.11 6.14 -14.77
CA PHE A 79 1.45 5.00 -14.14
C PHE A 79 -0.04 5.25 -13.88
N ILE A 80 -0.40 6.40 -13.30
CA ILE A 80 -1.81 6.76 -13.05
C ILE A 80 -2.58 6.94 -14.37
N LYS A 81 -1.92 7.45 -15.42
CA LYS A 81 -2.54 7.59 -16.74
C LYS A 81 -2.85 6.21 -17.34
N ASN A 82 -1.86 5.33 -17.42
CA ASN A 82 -2.00 3.97 -17.95
C ASN A 82 -3.06 3.19 -17.17
N PHE A 83 -3.09 3.37 -15.85
CA PHE A 83 -4.12 2.82 -15.00
C PHE A 83 -5.54 3.23 -15.43
N ASN A 84 -5.78 4.53 -15.59
CA ASN A 84 -7.09 5.04 -15.95
C ASN A 84 -7.52 4.56 -17.35
N GLU A 85 -6.58 4.36 -18.27
CA GLU A 85 -6.84 3.76 -19.58
C GLU A 85 -7.25 2.30 -19.42
N ILE A 86 -6.50 1.51 -18.62
CA ILE A 86 -6.82 0.09 -18.34
C ILE A 86 -8.24 -0.06 -17.76
N ILE A 87 -8.64 0.75 -16.78
CA ILE A 87 -10.01 0.70 -16.23
C ILE A 87 -11.06 1.05 -17.29
N LYS A 88 -10.82 2.11 -18.08
CA LYS A 88 -11.82 2.60 -19.04
C LYS A 88 -12.07 1.62 -20.17
N GLU A 89 -11.03 0.95 -20.63
CA GLU A 89 -11.09 -0.02 -21.73
C GLU A 89 -11.70 -1.36 -21.30
N SER A 90 -11.60 -1.70 -20.02
CA SER A 90 -12.06 -2.99 -19.53
C SER A 90 -13.54 -2.99 -19.17
N ARG A 91 -14.39 -3.48 -20.07
CA ARG A 91 -15.79 -3.80 -19.75
C ARG A 91 -16.02 -5.25 -19.31
N GLU A 92 -15.12 -6.20 -19.59
CA GLU A 92 -15.48 -7.63 -19.47
C GLU A 92 -14.44 -8.64 -18.91
N GLU A 93 -13.18 -8.30 -18.59
CA GLU A 93 -12.23 -9.31 -18.08
C GLU A 93 -11.34 -8.82 -16.93
N ASN A 94 -11.81 -9.03 -15.69
CA ASN A 94 -11.08 -8.71 -14.46
C ASN A 94 -9.65 -9.29 -14.42
N LYS A 95 -9.44 -10.52 -14.91
CA LYS A 95 -8.11 -11.17 -14.88
C LYS A 95 -7.06 -10.42 -15.71
N ARG A 96 -7.43 -9.98 -16.92
CA ARG A 96 -6.53 -9.24 -17.82
C ARG A 96 -6.18 -7.86 -17.28
N ILE A 97 -7.14 -7.19 -16.63
CA ILE A 97 -6.89 -5.92 -15.93
C ILE A 97 -5.76 -6.11 -14.92
N PHE A 98 -5.89 -7.07 -14.01
CA PHE A 98 -4.92 -7.26 -12.93
C PHE A 98 -3.51 -7.58 -13.44
N GLU A 99 -3.40 -8.37 -14.51
CA GLU A 99 -2.10 -8.63 -15.13
C GLU A 99 -1.43 -7.35 -15.67
N LEU A 100 -2.20 -6.49 -16.36
CA LEU A 100 -1.70 -5.20 -16.84
C LEU A 100 -1.31 -4.28 -15.66
N LEU A 101 -2.12 -4.27 -14.59
CA LEU A 101 -1.83 -3.48 -13.40
C LEU A 101 -0.53 -3.90 -12.71
N TRP A 102 -0.29 -5.21 -12.57
CA TRP A 102 0.96 -5.72 -12.03
C TRP A 102 2.15 -5.35 -12.89
N LYS A 103 2.01 -5.42 -14.22
CA LYS A 103 3.06 -5.03 -15.16
C LYS A 103 3.45 -3.56 -14.99
N GLU A 104 2.46 -2.66 -14.95
CA GLU A 104 2.69 -1.24 -14.73
C GLU A 104 3.32 -0.95 -13.37
N TYR A 105 2.85 -1.64 -12.32
CA TYR A 105 3.41 -1.49 -10.97
C TYR A 105 4.86 -1.95 -10.88
N VAL A 106 5.20 -3.11 -11.45
CA VAL A 106 6.59 -3.59 -11.54
C VAL A 106 7.47 -2.57 -12.28
N ASN A 107 6.98 -2.03 -13.40
CA ASN A 107 7.73 -1.05 -14.18
C ASN A 107 8.07 0.19 -13.35
N VAL A 108 7.10 0.76 -12.64
CA VAL A 108 7.34 1.92 -11.77
C VAL A 108 8.33 1.60 -10.66
N ILE A 109 8.15 0.49 -9.96
CA ILE A 109 9.03 0.13 -8.83
C ILE A 109 10.45 -0.14 -9.30
N LYS A 110 10.65 -0.81 -10.44
CA LYS A 110 11.99 -1.00 -11.01
C LYS A 110 12.67 0.33 -11.28
N ASN A 111 11.98 1.28 -11.90
CA ASN A 111 12.54 2.59 -12.19
C ASN A 111 12.85 3.40 -10.92
N ILE A 112 12.00 3.31 -9.89
CA ILE A 112 12.27 3.96 -8.59
C ILE A 112 13.47 3.31 -7.87
N MET A 113 13.59 1.99 -7.93
CA MET A 113 14.65 1.26 -7.20
C MET A 113 16.03 1.50 -7.78
N ILE A 114 16.16 1.79 -9.08
CA ILE A 114 17.46 2.14 -9.70
C ILE A 114 18.14 3.28 -8.94
N PHE A 115 17.36 4.25 -8.46
CA PHE A 115 17.87 5.39 -7.71
C PHE A 115 18.35 5.07 -6.29
N SER A 116 18.18 3.82 -5.85
CA SER A 116 18.66 3.33 -4.55
C SER A 116 19.88 2.41 -4.66
N ILE A 117 20.37 2.13 -5.88
CA ILE A 117 21.49 1.22 -6.13
C ILE A 117 22.82 1.99 -6.00
N VAL A 118 23.78 1.43 -5.27
CA VAL A 118 25.16 1.95 -5.23
C VAL A 118 25.91 1.39 -6.44
N GLU A 119 26.72 2.19 -7.14
CA GLU A 119 27.42 1.85 -8.40
C GLU A 119 28.16 0.49 -8.38
N GLU A 120 28.64 0.04 -7.22
CA GLU A 120 29.32 -1.27 -7.05
C GLU A 120 28.40 -2.51 -7.21
N GLU A 121 27.08 -2.33 -7.14
CA GLU A 121 26.08 -3.41 -7.18
C GLU A 121 25.49 -3.67 -8.58
N GLU A 122 25.82 -2.86 -9.59
CA GLU A 122 25.28 -2.99 -10.96
C GLU A 122 25.55 -4.36 -11.58
N GLN A 123 26.67 -5.00 -11.23
CA GLN A 123 27.07 -6.32 -11.76
C GLN A 123 26.14 -7.47 -11.33
N TYR A 124 25.38 -7.31 -10.25
CA TYR A 124 24.44 -8.32 -9.74
C TYR A 124 22.98 -7.98 -10.02
N SER A 125 22.72 -6.72 -10.40
CA SER A 125 21.40 -6.27 -10.80
C SER A 125 20.90 -7.17 -11.93
N GLN A 126 19.70 -7.74 -11.79
CA GLN A 126 19.06 -8.70 -12.70
C GLN A 126 19.31 -10.21 -12.48
N ASN A 127 19.98 -10.68 -11.42
CA ASN A 127 19.98 -12.12 -11.08
C ASN A 127 18.67 -12.58 -10.40
N THR A 128 17.57 -12.63 -11.15
CA THR A 128 16.26 -13.04 -10.62
C THR A 128 16.22 -14.49 -10.14
N ILE A 129 17.07 -15.37 -10.69
CA ILE A 129 17.18 -16.77 -10.24
C ILE A 129 17.65 -16.84 -8.78
N TYR A 130 18.63 -16.00 -8.42
CA TYR A 130 19.07 -15.90 -7.03
C TYR A 130 17.96 -15.31 -6.15
N THR A 131 17.24 -14.29 -6.64
CA THR A 131 16.10 -13.71 -5.91
C THR A 131 15.01 -14.76 -5.65
N ASP A 132 14.65 -15.59 -6.64
CA ASP A 132 13.68 -16.68 -6.49
C ASP A 132 14.14 -17.67 -5.39
N PHE A 133 15.41 -18.09 -5.45
CA PHE A 133 15.99 -18.99 -4.44
C PHE A 133 15.96 -18.38 -3.04
N ALA A 134 16.41 -17.14 -2.89
CA ALA A 134 16.52 -16.45 -1.62
C ALA A 134 15.15 -16.17 -1.01
N ILE A 135 14.17 -15.72 -1.80
CA ILE A 135 12.80 -15.49 -1.32
C ILE A 135 12.15 -16.80 -0.88
N ASN A 136 12.30 -17.88 -1.65
CA ASN A 136 11.80 -19.20 -1.23
C ASN A 136 12.42 -19.65 0.10
N TYR A 137 13.71 -19.41 0.32
CA TYR A 137 14.37 -19.72 1.57
C TYR A 137 13.84 -18.87 2.73
N ILE A 138 13.73 -17.55 2.54
CA ILE A 138 13.20 -16.61 3.53
C ILE A 138 11.77 -16.96 3.92
N LEU A 139 10.91 -17.27 2.96
CA LEU A 139 9.52 -17.63 3.22
C LEU A 139 9.40 -18.96 3.97
N LYS A 140 10.20 -19.98 3.62
CA LYS A 140 10.24 -21.25 4.38
C LYS A 140 10.65 -21.02 5.83
N TYR A 141 11.70 -20.22 6.06
CA TYR A 141 12.13 -19.83 7.40
C TYR A 141 11.01 -19.09 8.14
N TYR A 142 10.41 -18.09 7.50
CA TYR A 142 9.35 -17.27 8.05
C TYR A 142 8.12 -18.09 8.46
N ILE A 143 7.68 -19.04 7.62
CA ILE A 143 6.58 -19.96 7.94
C ILE A 143 6.94 -20.85 9.14
N SER A 144 8.15 -21.40 9.17
CA SER A 144 8.59 -22.25 10.29
C SER A 144 8.60 -21.50 11.62
N GLU A 145 8.95 -20.22 11.61
CA GLU A 145 8.93 -19.36 12.79
C GLU A 145 7.50 -19.00 13.20
N TYR A 146 6.61 -18.71 12.26
CA TYR A 146 5.23 -18.31 12.58
C TYR A 146 4.34 -19.45 13.09
N LYS A 147 4.69 -20.72 12.85
CA LYS A 147 3.99 -21.88 13.44
C LYS A 147 3.89 -21.85 14.97
N ASN A 148 4.84 -21.17 15.62
CA ASN A 148 4.82 -20.92 17.07
C ASN A 148 4.81 -19.41 17.33
N PHE A 149 3.82 -18.71 16.77
CA PHE A 149 3.75 -17.26 16.85
C PHE A 149 3.74 -16.77 18.30
N THR A 150 4.66 -15.87 18.63
CA THR A 150 4.66 -15.11 19.88
C THR A 150 4.78 -13.63 19.55
N ARG A 151 4.35 -12.73 20.45
CA ARG A 151 4.46 -11.27 20.25
C ARG A 151 5.87 -10.80 19.88
N LYS A 152 6.91 -11.53 20.31
CA LYS A 152 8.32 -11.27 19.95
C LYS A 152 8.61 -11.48 18.46
N LYS A 153 7.77 -12.22 17.72
CA LYS A 153 7.91 -12.49 16.29
C LYS A 153 7.30 -11.40 15.40
N ARG A 154 6.76 -10.30 15.95
CA ARG A 154 6.36 -9.12 15.16
C ARG A 154 7.51 -8.55 14.35
N THR A 155 8.68 -8.41 14.98
CA THR A 155 9.89 -7.86 14.33
C THR A 155 10.39 -8.76 13.19
N LEU A 156 10.01 -10.03 13.19
CA LEU A 156 10.37 -10.97 12.14
C LEU A 156 9.77 -10.57 10.79
N THR A 157 8.51 -10.14 10.74
CA THR A 157 7.86 -9.72 9.48
C THR A 157 8.55 -8.49 8.88
N ILE A 158 8.95 -7.54 9.73
CA ILE A 158 9.72 -6.37 9.32
C ILE A 158 11.08 -6.81 8.76
N GLY A 159 11.79 -7.72 9.45
CA GLY A 159 13.05 -8.28 8.98
C GLY A 159 12.93 -8.99 7.63
N VAL A 160 11.87 -9.76 7.42
CA VAL A 160 11.57 -10.41 6.13
C VAL A 160 11.33 -9.38 5.02
N LEU A 161 10.50 -8.37 5.27
CA LEU A 161 10.26 -7.30 4.30
C LEU A 161 11.54 -6.55 3.93
N SER A 162 12.37 -6.23 4.93
CA SER A 162 13.66 -5.57 4.71
C SER A 162 14.63 -6.43 3.90
N GLU A 163 14.68 -7.74 4.13
CA GLU A 163 15.53 -8.63 3.35
C GLU A 163 15.04 -8.81 1.91
N ILE A 164 13.72 -8.86 1.70
CA ILE A 164 13.13 -8.84 0.35
C ILE A 164 13.46 -7.52 -0.38
N ASP A 165 13.34 -6.37 0.30
CA ASP A 165 13.71 -5.07 -0.27
C ASP A 165 15.19 -5.04 -0.68
N ARG A 166 16.09 -5.60 0.15
CA ARG A 166 17.51 -5.73 -0.17
C ARG A 166 17.72 -6.60 -1.42
N LEU A 167 17.04 -7.74 -1.51
CA LEU A 167 17.14 -8.60 -2.70
C LEU A 167 16.67 -7.90 -3.97
N PHE A 168 15.57 -7.14 -3.89
CA PHE A 168 15.03 -6.42 -5.04
C PHE A 168 16.00 -5.37 -5.56
N LYS A 169 16.65 -4.62 -4.66
CA LYS A 169 17.66 -3.62 -5.01
C LYS A 169 18.89 -4.26 -5.66
N ASN A 170 19.41 -5.33 -5.08
CA ASN A 170 20.72 -5.85 -5.45
C ASN A 170 20.66 -6.88 -6.60
N PHE A 171 19.57 -7.62 -6.73
CA PHE A 171 19.46 -8.75 -7.66
C PHE A 171 18.25 -8.65 -8.60
N GLY A 172 17.38 -7.65 -8.41
CA GLY A 172 16.17 -7.48 -9.20
C GLY A 172 15.05 -8.44 -8.79
N PHE A 173 13.90 -8.30 -9.44
CA PHE A 173 12.67 -9.04 -9.09
C PHE A 173 11.69 -9.15 -10.29
N ASN A 174 10.68 -10.00 -10.12
CA ASN A 174 9.58 -10.25 -11.07
C ASN A 174 8.23 -9.86 -10.44
N LYS A 175 7.13 -10.02 -11.18
CA LYS A 175 5.79 -9.63 -10.71
C LYS A 175 5.33 -10.48 -9.54
N GLU A 176 5.68 -11.75 -9.50
CA GLU A 176 5.34 -12.72 -8.45
C GLU A 176 5.99 -12.32 -7.13
N HIS A 177 7.28 -11.94 -7.16
CA HIS A 177 8.02 -11.39 -6.05
C HIS A 177 7.36 -10.12 -5.50
N LEU A 178 7.00 -9.18 -6.37
CA LEU A 178 6.38 -7.94 -5.96
C LEU A 178 5.00 -8.20 -5.33
N ALA A 179 4.22 -9.12 -5.90
CA ALA A 179 2.92 -9.50 -5.37
C ALA A 179 3.02 -10.09 -3.96
N ILE A 180 3.92 -11.06 -3.73
CA ILE A 180 4.09 -11.66 -2.40
C ILE A 180 4.60 -10.63 -1.39
N LYS A 181 5.51 -9.74 -1.79
CA LYS A 181 5.95 -8.62 -0.95
C LYS A 181 4.80 -7.72 -0.54
N THR A 182 3.94 -7.31 -1.48
CA THR A 182 2.78 -6.46 -1.19
C THR A 182 1.80 -7.14 -0.24
N ILE A 183 1.57 -8.46 -0.40
CA ILE A 183 0.74 -9.25 0.52
C ILE A 183 1.32 -9.23 1.94
N ILE A 184 2.62 -9.56 2.11
CA ILE A 184 3.31 -9.54 3.41
C ILE A 184 3.23 -8.13 4.03
N SER A 185 3.43 -7.10 3.22
CA SER A 185 3.40 -5.69 3.58
C SER A 185 2.04 -5.28 4.17
N PHE A 186 0.93 -5.73 3.58
CA PHE A 186 -0.42 -5.44 4.07
C PHE A 186 -0.83 -6.32 5.25
N PHE A 187 -0.45 -7.59 5.27
CA PHE A 187 -0.61 -8.47 6.44
C PHE A 187 0.11 -7.88 7.68
N ASN A 188 1.33 -7.35 7.52
CA ASN A 188 2.05 -6.73 8.64
C ASN A 188 1.27 -5.55 9.25
N ARG A 189 0.59 -4.78 8.41
CA ARG A 189 -0.19 -3.60 8.83
C ARG A 189 -1.48 -3.98 9.54
N THR A 190 -2.14 -5.05 9.13
CA THR A 190 -3.33 -5.57 9.84
C THR A 190 -2.94 -6.22 11.16
N LEU A 191 -1.84 -6.98 11.17
CA LEU A 191 -1.34 -7.70 12.34
C LEU A 191 -1.09 -6.74 13.52
N ASP A 192 -0.51 -5.57 13.28
CA ASP A 192 -0.26 -4.56 14.32
C ASP A 192 -1.53 -4.16 15.08
N TYR A 193 -2.63 -3.94 14.36
CA TYR A 193 -3.92 -3.66 14.98
C TYR A 193 -4.53 -4.89 15.64
N LYS A 194 -4.48 -6.06 15.01
CA LYS A 194 -5.01 -7.27 15.64
C LYS A 194 -4.32 -7.57 16.97
N LEU A 195 -2.99 -7.48 17.02
CA LEU A 195 -2.25 -7.67 18.26
C LEU A 195 -2.70 -6.65 19.32
N HIS A 196 -2.85 -5.37 19.00
CA HIS A 196 -3.34 -4.44 20.02
C HIS A 196 -4.76 -4.80 20.51
N ASN A 197 -5.63 -5.37 19.67
CA ASN A 197 -7.02 -5.65 20.05
C ASN A 197 -7.05 -6.79 21.07
N TYR A 198 -6.17 -7.77 20.87
CA TYR A 198 -6.08 -8.96 21.69
C TYR A 198 -5.25 -8.77 22.97
N TYR A 199 -4.37 -7.76 23.02
CA TYR A 199 -3.48 -7.50 24.17
C TYR A 199 -3.90 -6.28 25.02
N SER A 200 -5.12 -5.76 24.90
CA SER A 200 -5.53 -4.59 25.69
C SER A 200 -5.84 -4.94 27.16
N ASN A 201 -5.02 -4.38 28.06
CA ASN A 201 -5.18 -4.15 29.50
C ASN A 201 -4.85 -5.23 30.55
N GLU A 202 -4.75 -6.54 30.25
CA GLU A 202 -4.42 -7.54 31.31
C GLU A 202 -3.36 -8.60 30.95
N ASN A 203 -2.62 -8.46 29.85
CA ASN A 203 -1.65 -9.48 29.36
C ASN A 203 -2.24 -10.89 29.13
N GLN A 204 -3.54 -11.09 29.30
CA GLN A 204 -4.24 -12.32 28.99
C GLN A 204 -5.11 -12.09 27.76
N ILE A 205 -4.74 -12.75 26.66
CA ILE A 205 -5.64 -12.92 25.52
C ILE A 205 -6.66 -13.98 25.93
N SER A 206 -7.95 -13.77 25.67
CA SER A 206 -8.95 -14.83 25.85
C SER A 206 -8.61 -16.03 24.95
N GLU A 207 -8.96 -17.26 25.34
CA GLU A 207 -8.69 -18.42 24.49
C GLU A 207 -9.32 -18.27 23.09
N ASP A 208 -10.51 -17.67 23.03
CA ASP A 208 -11.23 -17.38 21.79
C ASP A 208 -10.48 -16.37 20.91
N ASP A 209 -10.01 -15.27 21.49
CA ASP A 209 -9.23 -14.25 20.78
C ASP A 209 -7.89 -14.79 20.26
N PHE A 210 -7.24 -15.67 21.03
CA PHE A 210 -6.02 -16.34 20.62
C PHE A 210 -6.29 -17.30 19.46
N PHE A 211 -7.38 -18.07 19.52
CA PHE A 211 -7.79 -18.95 18.44
C PHE A 211 -8.07 -18.18 17.15
N MET A 212 -8.82 -17.07 17.22
CA MET A 212 -9.10 -16.21 16.07
C MET A 212 -7.83 -15.61 15.46
N LEU A 213 -6.85 -15.21 16.29
CA LEU A 213 -5.56 -14.73 15.82
C LEU A 213 -4.73 -15.85 15.16
N GLN A 214 -4.75 -17.06 15.71
CA GLN A 214 -4.07 -18.22 15.12
C GLN A 214 -4.69 -18.61 13.78
N GLU A 215 -6.01 -18.63 13.68
CA GLU A 215 -6.71 -18.87 12.41
C GLU A 215 -6.31 -17.83 11.35
N TYR A 216 -6.30 -16.56 11.74
CA TYR A 216 -5.85 -15.48 10.87
C TYR A 216 -4.42 -15.67 10.36
N ILE A 217 -3.51 -16.03 11.26
CA ILE A 217 -2.10 -16.32 10.93
C ILE A 217 -2.02 -17.55 10.01
N ASN A 218 -2.74 -18.62 10.31
CA ASN A 218 -2.73 -19.85 9.51
C ASN A 218 -3.24 -19.59 8.08
N ASN A 219 -4.29 -18.79 7.92
CA ASN A 219 -4.77 -18.37 6.61
C ASN A 219 -3.69 -17.61 5.83
N TYR A 220 -2.96 -16.72 6.50
CA TYR A 220 -1.81 -16.04 5.89
C TYR A 220 -0.67 -17.01 5.53
N LEU A 221 -0.32 -17.96 6.41
CA LEU A 221 0.71 -18.96 6.13
C LEU A 221 0.35 -19.85 4.93
N ASN A 222 -0.93 -20.20 4.77
CA ASN A 222 -1.41 -20.95 3.61
C ASN A 222 -1.19 -20.18 2.30
N ILE A 223 -1.31 -18.83 2.30
CA ILE A 223 -1.00 -18.00 1.14
C ILE A 223 0.49 -18.12 0.76
N LEU A 224 1.38 -18.11 1.76
CA LEU A 224 2.81 -18.26 1.54
C LEU A 224 3.19 -19.68 1.08
N ASP A 225 2.55 -20.71 1.64
CA ASP A 225 2.75 -22.09 1.19
C ASP A 225 2.28 -22.28 -0.25
N ASN A 226 1.16 -21.66 -0.65
CA ASN A 226 0.68 -21.67 -2.03
C ASN A 226 1.69 -21.03 -3.00
N TYR A 227 2.31 -19.92 -2.59
CA TYR A 227 3.41 -19.30 -3.34
C TYR A 227 4.59 -20.27 -3.53
N LEU A 228 5.02 -20.93 -2.45
CA LEU A 228 6.13 -21.88 -2.46
C LEU A 228 5.85 -23.14 -3.30
N GLN A 229 4.59 -23.52 -3.47
CA GLN A 229 4.18 -24.63 -4.36
C GLN A 229 4.08 -24.22 -5.83
N GLY A 230 4.05 -22.92 -6.13
CA GLY A 230 4.01 -22.39 -7.49
C GLY A 230 3.72 -20.89 -7.50
N SER A 231 4.74 -20.09 -7.80
CA SER A 231 4.69 -18.62 -7.78
C SER A 231 3.57 -18.06 -8.65
N ASP A 232 3.31 -18.64 -9.82
CA ASP A 232 2.32 -18.12 -10.78
C ASP A 232 0.90 -18.17 -10.23
N LYS A 233 0.62 -19.11 -9.31
CA LYS A 233 -0.68 -19.26 -8.66
C LYS A 233 -1.04 -18.05 -7.80
N ILE A 234 -0.04 -17.34 -7.27
CA ILE A 234 -0.32 -16.19 -6.40
C ILE A 234 -0.92 -15.03 -7.20
N LEU A 235 -0.49 -14.81 -8.45
CA LEU A 235 -0.89 -13.62 -9.20
C LEU A 235 -2.37 -13.60 -9.52
N GLU A 236 -2.97 -14.78 -9.70
CA GLU A 236 -4.40 -14.90 -10.00
C GLU A 236 -5.28 -14.54 -8.82
N THR A 237 -4.77 -14.60 -7.59
CA THR A 237 -5.53 -14.36 -6.35
C THR A 237 -4.95 -13.23 -5.50
N ALA A 238 -3.77 -12.69 -5.86
CA ALA A 238 -3.07 -11.69 -5.07
C ALA A 238 -3.92 -10.43 -4.86
N GLN A 239 -4.66 -10.00 -5.89
CA GLN A 239 -5.53 -8.84 -5.78
C GLN A 239 -6.68 -9.05 -4.78
N ASP A 240 -7.16 -10.28 -4.61
CA ASP A 240 -8.21 -10.62 -3.63
C ASP A 240 -7.64 -10.54 -2.23
N TYR A 241 -6.50 -11.20 -1.99
CA TYR A 241 -5.81 -11.11 -0.71
C TYR A 241 -5.44 -9.68 -0.32
N ILE A 242 -4.89 -8.90 -1.26
CA ILE A 242 -4.53 -7.51 -1.03
C ILE A 242 -5.76 -6.67 -0.73
N TYR A 243 -6.86 -6.86 -1.46
CA TYR A 243 -8.11 -6.14 -1.21
C TYR A 243 -8.66 -6.46 0.17
N ASP A 244 -8.69 -7.74 0.56
CA ASP A 244 -9.18 -8.18 1.87
C ASP A 244 -8.31 -7.64 3.01
N TYR A 245 -6.98 -7.73 2.90
CA TYR A 245 -6.09 -7.12 3.88
C TYR A 245 -6.21 -5.60 3.93
N ALA A 246 -6.37 -4.93 2.79
CA ALA A 246 -6.56 -3.49 2.75
C ALA A 246 -7.88 -3.08 3.43
N LYS A 247 -8.97 -3.76 3.11
CA LYS A 247 -10.29 -3.59 3.73
C LYS A 247 -10.24 -3.78 5.23
N GLU A 248 -9.67 -4.90 5.67
CA GLU A 248 -9.52 -5.20 7.09
C GLU A 248 -8.63 -4.16 7.80
N TRP A 249 -7.50 -3.78 7.19
CA TRP A 249 -6.62 -2.75 7.72
C TRP A 249 -7.34 -1.41 7.89
N ARG A 250 -8.19 -0.99 6.93
CA ARG A 250 -8.96 0.26 7.04
C ARG A 250 -10.02 0.19 8.13
N PHE A 251 -10.73 -0.93 8.26
CA PHE A 251 -11.71 -1.10 9.34
C PHE A 251 -11.06 -1.14 10.73
N LEU A 252 -9.95 -1.84 10.86
CA LEU A 252 -9.14 -1.81 12.07
C LEU A 252 -8.68 -0.38 12.36
N TYR A 253 -8.05 0.31 11.41
CA TYR A 253 -7.63 1.71 11.60
C TYR A 253 -8.75 2.61 12.16
N MET A 254 -9.97 2.51 11.64
CA MET A 254 -11.11 3.29 12.16
C MET A 254 -11.54 2.87 13.56
N LYS A 255 -11.62 1.56 13.84
CA LYS A 255 -11.88 1.04 15.19
C LYS A 255 -10.86 1.59 16.19
N TYR A 256 -9.61 1.71 15.75
CA TYR A 256 -8.48 2.18 16.54
C TYR A 256 -8.44 3.67 16.79
N LEU A 257 -8.90 4.48 15.83
CA LEU A 257 -9.09 5.91 16.05
C LEU A 257 -10.09 6.21 17.18
N ASN A 258 -11.00 5.28 17.47
CA ASN A 258 -11.92 5.39 18.61
C ASN A 258 -11.28 4.98 19.95
N THR A 259 -10.17 4.22 19.94
CA THR A 259 -9.50 3.71 21.17
C THR A 259 -8.27 4.51 21.55
N ILE A 260 -7.62 5.20 20.61
CA ILE A 260 -6.61 6.20 20.92
C ILE A 260 -7.38 7.41 21.43
N PRO A 261 -7.18 7.85 22.68
CA PRO A 261 -7.74 9.13 23.12
C PRO A 261 -7.28 10.17 22.08
N GLN A 262 -8.19 10.95 21.49
CA GLN A 262 -7.83 12.07 20.59
C GLN A 262 -6.97 13.16 21.30
N PHE A 263 -6.49 12.86 22.50
CA PHE A 263 -5.68 13.66 23.41
C PHE A 263 -4.17 13.59 23.15
N ILE A 264 -3.72 12.93 22.08
CA ILE A 264 -2.49 13.35 21.41
C ILE A 264 -2.85 14.27 20.23
N GLN A 265 -3.72 15.26 20.48
CA GLN A 265 -3.28 16.60 20.10
C GLN A 265 -1.95 16.76 20.82
N VAL A 266 -0.84 16.52 20.13
CA VAL A 266 0.43 17.04 20.61
C VAL A 266 0.11 18.52 20.85
N LYS A 267 0.00 18.96 22.11
CA LYS A 267 0.08 20.37 22.46
C LYS A 267 1.51 20.77 22.13
N ARG A 268 1.81 20.79 20.82
CA ARG A 268 2.93 21.52 20.29
C ARG A 268 2.69 22.96 20.73
N LYS A 269 3.74 23.65 21.12
CA LYS A 269 3.65 25.10 21.31
C LYS A 269 3.00 25.68 20.05
N LYS A 270 2.27 26.81 20.15
CA LYS A 270 1.54 27.41 19.00
C LYS A 270 2.38 27.51 17.72
N ASP A 271 3.68 27.57 17.91
CA ASP A 271 4.82 27.71 17.03
C ASP A 271 5.32 26.39 16.39
N GLU A 272 4.88 25.21 16.85
CA GLU A 272 5.33 23.90 16.36
C GLU A 272 4.19 23.02 15.82
N GLN A 273 2.92 23.46 15.95
CA GLN A 273 1.80 22.78 15.29
C GLN A 273 2.16 22.59 13.82
N LEU A 274 1.87 21.40 13.26
CA LEU A 274 1.94 21.18 11.81
C LEU A 274 0.97 22.18 11.18
N ILE A 275 1.46 23.37 10.87
CA ILE A 275 0.81 24.33 10.01
C ILE A 275 0.83 23.59 8.68
N LEU A 276 -0.30 22.97 8.32
CA LEU A 276 -0.57 22.68 6.92
C LEU A 276 -0.21 23.95 6.18
N PRO A 277 0.76 23.93 5.24
CA PRO A 277 1.09 25.11 4.46
C PRO A 277 -0.22 25.69 3.96
N GLU A 278 -0.43 27.02 4.08
CA GLU A 278 -1.76 27.55 3.82
C GLU A 278 -2.23 27.24 2.40
N ASP A 279 -1.30 27.02 1.48
CA ASP A 279 -1.57 26.49 0.15
C ASP A 279 -2.26 25.12 0.16
N ALA A 280 -1.85 24.19 1.02
CA ALA A 280 -2.48 22.86 1.15
C ALA A 280 -3.86 22.93 1.79
N LYS A 281 -4.05 23.84 2.76
CA LYS A 281 -5.34 24.09 3.41
C LYS A 281 -6.33 24.74 2.45
N ASN A 282 -5.86 25.73 1.69
CA ASN A 282 -6.65 26.40 0.66
C ASN A 282 -6.99 25.43 -0.48
N GLN A 283 -6.06 24.58 -0.93
CA GLN A 283 -6.36 23.57 -1.94
C GLN A 283 -7.37 22.54 -1.48
N LEU A 284 -7.29 22.06 -0.23
CA LEU A 284 -8.29 21.15 0.33
C LEU A 284 -9.66 21.84 0.45
N ARG A 285 -9.69 23.11 0.87
CA ARG A 285 -10.92 23.90 0.93
C ARG A 285 -11.51 24.15 -0.46
N ASP A 286 -10.70 24.49 -1.44
CA ASP A 286 -11.14 24.75 -2.80
C ASP A 286 -11.67 23.47 -3.46
N LEU A 287 -11.01 22.33 -3.24
CA LEU A 287 -11.49 21.03 -3.72
C LEU A 287 -12.84 20.64 -3.11
N VAL A 288 -13.03 20.86 -1.81
CA VAL A 288 -14.31 20.60 -1.12
C VAL A 288 -15.40 21.59 -1.56
N THR A 289 -15.04 22.87 -1.74
CA THR A 289 -15.98 23.91 -2.13
C THR A 289 -16.42 23.75 -3.59
N GLN A 290 -15.50 23.39 -4.48
CA GLN A 290 -15.82 23.09 -5.88
C GLN A 290 -16.69 21.84 -6.04
N SER A 291 -16.54 20.84 -5.18
CA SER A 291 -17.40 19.64 -5.20
C SER A 291 -18.83 19.96 -4.74
N ILE A 292 -18.99 20.77 -3.70
CA ILE A 292 -20.31 21.23 -3.22
C ILE A 292 -21.01 22.14 -4.25
N ILE A 293 -20.29 23.10 -4.85
CA ILE A 293 -20.86 23.99 -5.88
C ILE A 293 -21.27 23.23 -7.15
N LYS A 294 -20.62 22.11 -7.45
CA LYS A 294 -21.01 21.25 -8.57
C LYS A 294 -22.33 20.53 -8.29
N GLU A 295 -22.57 20.11 -7.05
CA GLU A 295 -23.84 19.50 -6.62
C GLU A 295 -25.00 20.49 -6.66
N ASP A 296 -24.78 21.75 -6.25
CA ASP A 296 -25.81 22.79 -6.30
C ASP A 296 -26.23 23.14 -7.75
N LYS A 297 -25.31 23.08 -8.72
CA LYS A 297 -25.62 23.36 -10.14
C LYS A 297 -26.23 22.19 -10.90
N GLU A 298 -26.01 20.96 -10.45
CA GLU A 298 -26.68 19.77 -10.99
C GLU A 298 -28.09 19.58 -10.40
N GLY A 299 -28.36 20.09 -9.19
CA GLY A 299 -29.70 20.11 -8.59
C GLY A 299 -30.62 21.24 -9.03
N GLU A 300 -30.10 22.31 -9.66
CA GLU A 300 -30.91 23.41 -10.22
C GLU A 300 -31.29 23.19 -11.72
N ASN A 301 -30.89 22.07 -12.32
CA ASN A 301 -31.24 21.70 -13.70
C ASN A 301 -32.07 20.40 -13.82
N GLU A 302 -32.64 19.91 -12.72
CA GLU A 302 -33.76 18.95 -12.70
C GLU A 302 -35.09 19.68 -12.40
#